data_AF-A0A1I5XBW4-F1
#
_entry.id   AF-A0A1I5XBW4-F1
#
_cell.length_a   1.000
_cell.length_b   1.000
_cell.length_c   1.000
_cell.angle_alpha   90.00
_cell.angle_beta   90.00
_cell.angle_gamma   90.00
#
_symmetry.space_group_name_H-M   'P 1'
#
loop_
_entity.id
_entity.type
_entity.pdbx_description
1 polymer ?
#
loop_
_entity_poly.entity_id
_entity_poly.type
_entity_poly.pdbx_seq_one_letter_code
_entity_poly.pdbx_strand_id
1 'polypeptide(L)'
;MKEYFKNLALMIFMSYTVVSVSSAVINIIFGGQTNNMNELMMLAICIIASVVLSLHRLFDSISPLAMMVIQYLLACVLIAVMLLIVSHFDTITIQGWLDLYRSFTIPYVILAGVYYYSVFADTKKKDSIIKDLQKRAG
;
A
#
# COMPACT_ATOMS: atom_id res chain seq x y z
N MET A 1 -4.79 -22.06 8.77
CA MET A 1 -5.93 -21.11 8.64
C MET A 1 -6.16 -20.26 9.89
N LYS A 2 -6.31 -20.83 11.09
CA LYS A 2 -6.54 -20.05 12.34
C LYS A 2 -5.48 -18.97 12.61
N GLU A 3 -4.19 -19.28 12.43
CA GLU A 3 -3.11 -18.29 12.59
C GLU A 3 -3.13 -17.18 11.54
N TYR A 4 -3.53 -17.50 10.30
CA TYR A 4 -3.64 -16.51 9.23
C TYR A 4 -4.72 -15.47 9.55
N PHE A 5 -5.89 -15.92 9.99
CA PHE A 5 -6.97 -15.03 10.44
C PHE A 5 -6.56 -14.20 11.66
N LYS A 6 -5.85 -14.79 12.62
CA LYS A 6 -5.36 -14.08 13.81
C LYS A 6 -4.37 -12.98 13.43
N ASN A 7 -3.41 -13.27 12.53
CA ASN A 7 -2.43 -12.30 12.06
C ASN A 7 -3.09 -11.18 11.22
N LEU A 8 -4.05 -11.52 10.38
CA LEU A 8 -4.80 -10.57 9.56
C LEU A 8 -5.64 -9.63 10.44
N ALA A 9 -6.35 -10.16 11.43
CA ALA A 9 -7.07 -9.35 12.41
C ALA A 9 -6.14 -8.41 13.19
N LEU A 10 -4.99 -8.93 13.67
CA LEU A 10 -4.00 -8.11 14.38
C LEU A 10 -3.46 -6.97 13.52
N MET A 11 -3.19 -7.25 12.24
CA MET A 11 -2.75 -6.25 11.27
C MET A 11 -3.81 -5.16 11.04
N ILE A 12 -5.09 -5.54 10.93
CA ILE A 12 -6.20 -4.59 10.81
C ILE A 12 -6.28 -3.69 12.06
N PHE A 13 -6.24 -4.27 13.26
CA PHE A 13 -6.37 -3.49 14.49
C PHE A 13 -5.17 -2.56 14.73
N MET A 14 -3.95 -3.03 14.48
CA MET A 14 -2.76 -2.19 14.60
C MET A 14 -2.76 -1.05 13.59
N SER A 15 -3.05 -1.34 12.32
CA SER A 15 -3.12 -0.31 11.28
C SER A 15 -4.23 0.70 11.57
N TYR A 16 -5.42 0.24 11.96
CA TYR A 16 -6.52 1.12 12.34
C TYR A 16 -6.17 2.03 13.51
N THR A 17 -5.54 1.48 14.56
CA THR A 17 -5.16 2.27 15.74
C THR A 17 -4.15 3.35 15.36
N VAL A 18 -3.13 3.02 14.58
CA VAL A 18 -2.12 4.00 14.13
C VAL A 18 -2.76 5.09 13.27
N VAL A 19 -3.60 4.71 12.31
CA VAL A 19 -4.26 5.66 11.39
C VAL A 19 -5.26 6.55 12.14
N SER A 20 -6.08 5.98 13.00
CA SER A 20 -7.08 6.71 13.80
C SER A 20 -6.42 7.70 14.76
N VAL A 21 -5.38 7.28 15.49
CA VAL A 21 -4.62 8.18 16.38
C VAL A 21 -3.93 9.29 15.59
N SER A 22 -3.31 8.98 14.45
CA SER A 22 -2.67 9.99 13.60
C SER A 22 -3.69 11.01 13.08
N SER A 23 -4.85 10.54 12.63
CA SER A 23 -5.95 11.38 12.18
C SER A 23 -6.48 12.28 13.30
N ALA A 24 -6.65 11.75 14.51
CA ALA A 24 -7.05 12.53 15.68
C ALA A 24 -6.03 13.62 16.03
N VAL A 25 -4.73 13.31 16.00
CA VAL A 25 -3.66 14.30 16.25
C VAL A 25 -3.67 15.41 15.19
N ILE A 26 -3.81 15.06 13.91
CA ILE A 26 -3.91 16.04 12.82
C ILE A 26 -5.14 16.93 13.02
N ASN A 27 -6.29 16.35 13.36
CA ASN A 27 -7.51 17.12 13.61
C ASN A 27 -7.36 18.09 14.80
N ILE A 28 -6.68 17.68 15.87
CA ILE A 28 -6.39 18.57 17.01
C ILE A 28 -5.49 19.74 16.59
N ILE A 29 -4.47 19.49 15.75
CA ILE A 29 -3.51 20.52 15.31
C ILE A 29 -4.17 21.51 14.33
N PHE A 30 -4.99 21.02 13.40
CA PHE A 30 -5.61 21.81 12.34
C PHE A 30 -7.04 22.31 12.65
N GLY A 31 -7.56 22.01 13.85
CA GLY A 31 -8.89 22.44 14.29
C GLY A 31 -10.06 21.74 13.60
N GLY A 32 -9.85 20.52 13.10
CA GLY A 32 -10.88 19.69 12.45
C GLY A 32 -11.78 18.97 13.45
N GLN A 33 -13.02 18.64 13.05
CA GLN A 33 -13.93 17.83 13.86
C GLN A 33 -13.80 16.34 13.51
N THR A 34 -13.73 15.48 14.52
CA THR A 34 -13.82 14.03 14.37
C THR A 34 -15.28 13.62 14.20
N ASN A 35 -15.63 13.04 13.05
CA ASN A 35 -16.97 12.52 12.77
C ASN A 35 -16.94 10.99 12.79
N ASN A 36 -17.95 10.37 13.39
CA ASN A 36 -18.10 8.91 13.49
C ASN A 36 -18.09 8.22 12.11
N MET A 37 -18.61 8.88 11.07
CA MET A 37 -18.56 8.36 9.70
C MET A 37 -17.12 8.31 9.15
N ASN A 38 -16.28 9.28 9.51
CA ASN A 38 -14.89 9.31 9.08
C ASN A 38 -14.09 8.17 9.72
N GLU A 39 -14.33 7.88 10.99
CA GLU A 39 -13.71 6.73 11.68
C GLU A 39 -14.14 5.39 11.07
N LEU A 40 -15.42 5.25 10.73
CA LEU A 40 -15.94 4.04 10.08
C LEU A 40 -15.33 3.83 8.69
N MET A 41 -15.15 4.92 7.92
CA MET A 41 -14.45 4.87 6.64
C MET A 41 -12.97 4.51 6.79
N MET A 42 -12.27 5.07 7.79
CA MET A 42 -10.87 4.71 8.07
C MET A 42 -10.74 3.22 8.43
N LEU A 43 -11.66 2.67 9.22
CA LEU A 43 -11.71 1.24 9.53
C LEU A 43 -11.86 0.40 8.25
N ALA A 44 -12.83 0.74 7.39
CA ALA A 44 -13.07 0.03 6.14
C ALA A 44 -11.85 0.06 5.20
N ILE A 45 -11.17 1.20 5.09
CA ILE A 45 -9.92 1.34 4.32
C ILE A 45 -8.82 0.45 4.92
N CYS A 46 -8.66 0.43 6.24
CA CYS A 46 -7.65 -0.40 6.91
C CYS A 46 -7.91 -1.91 6.71
N ILE A 47 -9.18 -2.33 6.69
CA ILE A 47 -9.56 -3.72 6.36
C ILE A 47 -9.12 -4.04 4.93
N ILE A 48 -9.50 -3.21 3.95
CA ILE A 48 -9.16 -3.40 2.53
C ILE A 48 -7.64 -3.44 2.35
N ALA A 49 -6.91 -2.47 2.92
CA ALA A 49 -5.46 -2.39 2.84
C ALA A 49 -4.79 -3.64 3.42
N SER A 50 -5.24 -4.11 4.58
CA SER A 50 -4.71 -5.32 5.21
C SER A 50 -5.00 -6.58 4.39
N VAL A 51 -6.16 -6.66 3.75
CA VAL A 51 -6.50 -7.76 2.83
C VAL A 51 -5.59 -7.73 1.59
N VAL A 52 -5.40 -6.57 0.96
CA VAL A 52 -4.49 -6.42 -0.20
C VAL A 52 -3.05 -6.78 0.18
N LEU A 53 -2.60 -6.37 1.38
CA LEU A 53 -1.27 -6.70 1.87
C LEU A 53 -1.13 -8.19 2.20
N SER A 54 -2.20 -8.82 2.71
CA SER A 54 -2.21 -10.27 2.96
C SER A 54 -2.14 -11.11 1.67
N LEU A 55 -2.59 -10.55 0.55
CA LEU A 55 -2.50 -11.15 -0.78
C LEU A 55 -1.06 -11.20 -1.30
N HIS A 56 -0.15 -10.38 -0.75
CA HIS A 56 1.28 -10.41 -1.05
C HIS A 56 1.82 -11.84 -0.93
N ARG A 57 1.50 -12.56 0.13
CA ARG A 57 2.01 -13.92 0.38
C ARG A 57 1.67 -14.94 -0.71
N LEU A 58 0.64 -14.70 -1.52
CA LEU A 58 0.26 -15.59 -2.62
C LEU A 58 1.10 -15.37 -3.89
N PHE A 59 1.78 -14.22 -3.99
CA PHE A 59 2.57 -13.84 -5.16
C PHE A 59 4.08 -13.92 -4.95
N ASP A 60 4.53 -14.60 -3.89
CA ASP A 60 5.96 -14.77 -3.52
C ASP A 60 6.81 -15.43 -4.63
N SER A 61 6.18 -16.09 -5.61
CA SER A 61 6.85 -16.67 -6.79
C SER A 61 7.02 -15.71 -7.98
N ILE A 62 6.44 -14.51 -7.94
CA ILE A 62 6.53 -13.52 -9.03
C ILE A 62 7.60 -12.47 -8.70
N SER A 63 8.23 -11.89 -9.74
CA SER A 63 9.17 -10.78 -9.59
C SER A 63 8.63 -9.71 -8.63
N PRO A 64 9.39 -9.28 -7.61
CA PRO A 64 8.90 -8.34 -6.59
C PRO A 64 8.43 -7.00 -7.18
N LEU A 65 8.97 -6.64 -8.35
CA LEU A 65 8.52 -5.47 -9.11
C LEU A 65 7.08 -5.62 -9.62
N ALA A 66 6.77 -6.76 -10.25
CA ALA A 66 5.44 -7.03 -10.79
C ALA A 66 4.41 -7.19 -9.67
N MET A 67 4.82 -7.79 -8.55
CA MET A 67 4.00 -7.93 -7.35
C MET A 67 3.57 -6.58 -6.78
N MET A 68 4.50 -5.63 -6.62
CA MET A 68 4.16 -4.28 -6.18
C MET A 68 3.13 -3.63 -7.11
N VAL A 69 3.30 -3.77 -8.44
CA VAL A 69 2.39 -3.17 -9.44
C VAL A 69 1.00 -3.77 -9.33
N ILE A 70 0.89 -5.08 -9.17
CA ILE A 70 -0.38 -5.79 -9.00
C ILE A 70 -1.07 -5.33 -7.70
N GLN A 71 -0.33 -5.18 -6.59
CA GLN A 71 -0.89 -4.72 -5.33
C GLN A 71 -1.40 -3.27 -5.41
N TYR A 72 -0.68 -2.39 -6.11
CA TYR A 72 -1.13 -1.03 -6.37
C TYR A 72 -2.42 -1.00 -7.18
N LEU A 73 -2.47 -1.74 -8.30
CA LEU A 73 -3.67 -1.82 -9.13
C LEU A 73 -4.87 -2.37 -8.36
N LEU A 74 -4.67 -3.44 -7.58
CA LEU A 74 -5.72 -4.01 -6.73
C LEU A 74 -6.19 -3.01 -5.66
N ALA A 75 -5.28 -2.29 -5.00
CA ALA A 75 -5.63 -1.28 -4.03
C ALA A 75 -6.46 -0.15 -4.67
N CYS A 76 -6.03 0.35 -5.84
CA CYS A 76 -6.78 1.37 -6.59
C CYS A 76 -8.19 0.90 -6.95
N VAL A 77 -8.34 -0.33 -7.45
CA VAL A 77 -9.66 -0.89 -7.79
C VAL A 77 -10.55 -1.04 -6.55
N LEU A 78 -10.02 -1.61 -5.47
CA LEU A 78 -10.81 -1.83 -4.25
C LEU A 78 -11.23 -0.52 -3.58
N ILE A 79 -10.34 0.47 -3.57
CA ILE A 79 -10.69 1.79 -3.03
C ILE A 79 -11.69 2.50 -3.95
N ALA A 80 -11.55 2.39 -5.28
CA ALA A 80 -12.52 2.95 -6.22
C ALA A 80 -13.92 2.31 -6.03
N VAL A 81 -13.99 0.99 -5.83
CA VAL A 81 -15.24 0.29 -5.52
C VAL A 81 -15.81 0.75 -4.18
N MET A 82 -14.98 0.90 -3.15
CA MET A 82 -15.41 1.43 -1.85
C MET A 82 -15.98 2.84 -1.98
N LEU A 83 -15.30 3.73 -2.71
CA LEU A 83 -15.77 5.09 -2.96
C LEU A 83 -17.06 5.10 -3.78
N LEU A 84 -17.25 4.20 -4.74
CA LEU A 84 -18.53 4.07 -5.44
C LEU A 84 -19.68 3.68 -4.50
N ILE A 85 -19.43 2.77 -3.57
CA ILE A 85 -20.42 2.38 -2.56
C ILE A 85 -20.74 3.56 -1.64
N VAL A 86 -19.71 4.27 -1.15
CA VAL A 86 -19.89 5.46 -0.29
C VAL A 86 -20.57 6.60 -1.07
N SER A 87 -20.31 6.74 -2.36
CA SER A 87 -20.97 7.73 -3.23
C SER A 87 -22.47 7.50 -3.37
N HIS A 88 -22.97 6.32 -3.01
CA HIS A 88 -24.41 6.05 -2.93
C HIS A 88 -25.05 6.58 -1.64
N PHE A 89 -24.26 6.71 -0.57
CA PHE A 89 -24.72 7.18 0.74
C PHE A 89 -24.40 8.66 0.99
N ASP A 90 -23.37 9.20 0.36
CA ASP A 90 -22.94 10.59 0.54
C ASP A 90 -22.36 11.18 -0.77
N THR A 91 -22.47 12.49 -0.96
CA THR A 91 -21.95 13.17 -2.17
C THR A 91 -20.43 13.29 -2.10
N ILE A 92 -19.72 12.36 -2.74
CA ILE A 92 -18.25 12.45 -2.86
C ILE A 92 -17.91 13.47 -3.95
N THR A 93 -17.34 14.60 -3.55
CA THR A 93 -16.79 15.59 -4.48
C THR A 93 -15.65 14.97 -5.30
N ILE A 94 -15.61 15.26 -6.61
CA ILE A 94 -14.56 14.82 -7.57
C ILE A 94 -13.14 15.09 -7.04
N GLN A 95 -12.98 16.16 -6.25
CA GLN A 95 -11.72 16.54 -5.62
C GLN A 95 -11.21 15.50 -4.61
N GLY A 96 -12.11 14.81 -3.88
CA GLY A 96 -11.77 13.74 -2.95
C GLY A 96 -11.22 12.47 -3.64
N TRP A 97 -11.67 12.19 -4.86
CA TRP A 97 -11.11 11.11 -5.68
C TRP A 97 -9.66 11.42 -6.12
N LEU A 98 -9.39 12.67 -6.50
CA LEU A 98 -8.07 13.10 -6.94
C LEU A 98 -7.06 13.15 -5.79
N ASP A 99 -7.46 13.67 -4.62
CA ASP A 99 -6.58 13.72 -3.46
C ASP A 99 -6.20 12.32 -2.97
N LEU A 100 -7.13 11.37 -3.04
CA LEU A 100 -6.85 9.98 -2.68
C LEU A 100 -5.90 9.31 -3.67
N TYR A 101 -6.15 9.49 -4.98
CA TYR A 101 -5.26 8.96 -6.02
C TYR A 101 -3.84 9.54 -5.89
N ARG A 102 -3.73 10.84 -5.64
CA ARG A 102 -2.45 11.54 -5.46
C ARG A 102 -1.72 11.03 -4.22
N SER A 103 -2.44 10.86 -3.11
CA SER A 103 -1.88 10.34 -1.85
C SER A 103 -1.38 8.90 -1.97
N PHE A 104 -2.00 8.09 -2.83
CA PHE A 104 -1.56 6.71 -3.09
C PHE A 104 -0.43 6.61 -4.12
N THR A 105 -0.51 7.41 -5.20
CA THR A 105 0.43 7.34 -6.32
C THR A 105 1.81 7.88 -5.95
N ILE A 106 1.89 9.00 -5.21
CA ILE A 106 3.18 9.65 -4.90
C ILE A 106 4.11 8.73 -4.10
N PRO A 107 3.71 8.15 -2.95
CA PRO A 107 4.57 7.25 -2.18
C PRO A 107 4.95 6.01 -2.99
N TYR A 108 4.01 5.50 -3.79
CA TYR A 108 4.21 4.31 -4.60
C TYR A 108 5.26 4.51 -5.69
N VAL A 109 5.23 5.63 -6.41
CA VAL A 109 6.25 5.98 -7.41
C VAL A 109 7.63 6.13 -6.78
N ILE A 110 7.72 6.71 -5.58
CA ILE A 110 8.99 6.83 -4.84
C ILE A 110 9.54 5.45 -4.50
N LEU A 111 8.71 4.57 -3.93
CA LEU A 111 9.11 3.20 -3.58
C LEU A 111 9.56 2.40 -4.81
N ALA A 112 8.82 2.49 -5.91
CA ALA A 112 9.18 1.85 -7.17
C ALA A 112 10.51 2.37 -7.72
N GLY A 113 10.76 3.68 -7.64
CA GLY A 113 12.02 4.30 -8.06
C GLY A 113 13.22 3.83 -7.23
N VAL A 114 13.08 3.80 -5.90
CA VAL A 114 14.12 3.28 -4.99
C VAL A 114 14.43 1.82 -5.28
N TYR A 115 13.39 1.00 -5.50
CA TYR A 115 13.55 -0.41 -5.80
C TYR A 115 14.21 -0.64 -7.18
N TYR A 116 13.84 0.13 -8.20
CA TYR A 116 14.49 0.02 -9.51
C TYR A 116 15.98 0.35 -9.42
N TYR A 117 16.34 1.37 -8.63
CA TYR A 117 17.73 1.74 -8.40
C TYR A 117 18.54 0.63 -7.70
N SER A 118 17.97 -0.02 -6.68
CA SER A 118 18.66 -1.12 -5.98
C SER A 118 18.84 -2.34 -6.87
N VAL A 119 17.82 -2.72 -7.65
CA VAL A 119 17.92 -3.83 -8.60
C VAL A 119 18.97 -3.57 -9.67
N PHE A 120 19.01 -2.36 -10.23
CA PHE A 120 20.02 -1.99 -11.24
C PHE A 120 21.44 -2.06 -10.67
N ALA A 121 21.63 -1.63 -9.41
CA ALA A 121 22.91 -1.74 -8.73
C ALA A 121 23.33 -3.21 -8.51
N ASP A 122 22.40 -4.08 -8.12
CA ASP A 122 22.66 -5.50 -7.90
C ASP A 122 22.99 -6.25 -9.20
N THR A 123 22.28 -5.96 -10.30
CA THR A 123 22.57 -6.56 -11.61
C THR A 123 23.97 -6.18 -12.08
N LYS A 124 24.36 -4.92 -11.93
CA LYS A 124 25.71 -4.44 -12.31
C LYS A 124 26.81 -5.12 -11.49
N LYS A 125 26.54 -5.39 -10.20
CA LYS A 125 27.45 -6.08 -9.28
C LYS A 125 27.61 -7.56 -9.64
N LYS A 126 26.53 -8.22 -10.04
CA LYS A 126 26.55 -9.63 -10.49
C LYS A 126 27.30 -9.79 -11.82
N ASP A 127 27.10 -8.87 -12.76
CA ASP A 127 27.82 -8.88 -14.04
C ASP A 127 29.34 -8.69 -13.87
N SER A 128 29.77 -7.84 -12.94
CA SER A 128 31.21 -7.68 -12.66
C SER A 128 31.82 -8.96 -12.08
N ILE A 129 31.10 -9.67 -11.20
CA ILE A 129 31.57 -10.92 -10.60
C ILE A 129 31.69 -12.02 -11.66
N ILE A 130 30.73 -12.13 -12.57
CA ILE A 130 30.78 -13.11 -13.68
C ILE A 130 31.97 -12.83 -14.59
N LYS A 131 32.22 -11.57 -14.93
CA LYS A 131 33.38 -11.17 -15.75
C LYS A 131 34.72 -11.48 -15.06
N ASP A 132 34.82 -11.26 -13.74
CA ASP A 132 36.03 -11.60 -12.99
C ASP A 132 36.26 -13.11 -12.89
N LEU A 133 35.21 -13.91 -12.77
CA LEU A 133 35.29 -15.36 -12.80
C LEU A 133 35.74 -15.88 -14.17
N GLN A 134 35.17 -15.34 -15.27
CA GLN A 134 35.59 -15.69 -16.62
C GLN A 134 37.04 -15.29 -16.91
N LYS A 135 37.51 -14.14 -16.39
CA LYS A 135 38.90 -13.71 -16.52
C LYS A 135 39.91 -14.54 -15.72
N ARG A 136 39.47 -15.20 -14.64
CA ARG A 136 40.33 -16.05 -13.81
C ARG A 136 40.34 -17.51 -14.28
N ALA A 137 39.35 -17.93 -15.06
CA ALA A 137 39.18 -19.30 -15.54
C ALA A 137 39.74 -19.54 -16.96
N GLY A 138 40.12 -18.49 -17.69
CA GLY A 138 40.86 -18.56 -18.96
C GLY A 138 42.28 -18.04 -18.79
#